data_AF-A0A0M7AJE0-F1
#
_entry.id   AF-A0A0M7AJE0-F1
#
_cell.length_a   1.000
_cell.length_b   1.000
_cell.length_c   1.000
_cell.angle_alpha   90.00
_cell.angle_beta   90.00
_cell.angle_gamma   90.00
#
_symmetry.space_group_name_H-M   'P 1'
#
loop_
_entity.id
_entity.type
_entity.pdbx_description
1 polymer ?
#
loop_
_entity_poly.entity_id
_entity_poly.type
_entity_poly.pdbx_seq_one_letter_code
_entity_poly.pdbx_strand_id
1 'polypeptide(L)'
;MSKSLSQIVLPVAGGTALALSLALVVANLDYGQNKISSLEGRLEQASMRADEAAGKAREEAAVTAELEAKIAEIQADAKVRAASNPGLTEYAPKRESGYGLGRKARTEEIAAWDIDVLPDGRGLPQGRGDVFTGEEVFAEKCASCHGDFAEGVDNWPVLAGGFDTLADKDPVKTVGSYWPHLSTVWDYVHRSMPFGEAQTLTPDETYAIVAYILYSNDLVDDEFELSHENFSGFEMYNKGGFLIDDRPEREYARWSSEPCMENCKPSVEITMRATFLDVTPENGGESVMNDAKADDTPTFVAKAATSDATGGEAETAAPSPAIDPALLASGEKVFKKCKACHAVGEGAKNKSGPQLNGLIGRPMGAVEGFKYSKVFVAAHGEGRIWDETALTEFLAKPKSYMKGTKMSFSGLKKEEDLAAIKAYLKSFGE
;
A
#
# COMPACT_ATOMS: atom_id res chain seq x y z
N MET A 1 82.45 18.93 -65.40
CA MET A 1 81.38 19.40 -66.30
C MET A 1 80.22 18.42 -66.24
N SER A 2 79.01 18.94 -66.41
CA SER A 2 77.72 18.24 -66.47
C SER A 2 76.98 17.98 -65.15
N LYS A 3 75.87 18.72 -65.06
CA LYS A 3 74.74 18.69 -64.14
C LYS A 3 74.03 17.32 -64.19
N SER A 4 73.40 16.91 -63.09
CA SER A 4 71.93 16.71 -63.07
C SER A 4 71.40 16.44 -61.65
N LEU A 5 70.23 17.03 -61.41
CA LEU A 5 69.38 17.02 -60.23
C LEU A 5 68.95 15.63 -59.75
N SER A 6 68.76 15.51 -58.43
CA SER A 6 67.58 14.82 -57.87
C SER A 6 67.14 15.49 -56.57
N GLN A 7 65.87 15.89 -56.54
CA GLN A 7 65.19 16.56 -55.45
C GLN A 7 64.85 15.57 -54.34
N ILE A 8 65.08 15.95 -53.08
CA ILE A 8 64.32 15.44 -51.93
C ILE A 8 63.87 16.63 -51.10
N VAL A 9 62.56 16.72 -50.97
CA VAL A 9 61.76 17.67 -50.21
C VAL A 9 61.88 17.35 -48.72
N LEU A 10 62.09 18.35 -47.87
CA LEU A 10 61.85 18.29 -46.42
C LEU A 10 61.14 19.59 -46.01
N PRO A 11 59.92 19.53 -45.45
CA PRO A 11 59.12 20.72 -45.19
C PRO A 11 59.53 21.41 -43.89
N VAL A 12 59.34 22.73 -43.91
CA VAL A 12 59.37 23.65 -42.78
C VAL A 12 58.30 23.24 -41.76
N ALA A 13 58.70 22.71 -40.61
CA ALA A 13 57.81 22.47 -39.47
C ALA A 13 58.56 22.63 -38.13
N GLY A 14 59.34 23.70 -37.99
CA GLY A 14 60.16 23.94 -36.78
C GLY A 14 59.48 24.75 -35.67
N GLY A 15 58.54 25.65 -36.02
CA GLY A 15 57.93 26.56 -35.03
C GLY A 15 56.61 26.05 -34.43
N THR A 16 55.79 25.38 -35.23
CA THR A 16 54.47 24.92 -34.81
C THR A 16 54.53 23.69 -33.92
N ALA A 17 55.48 22.77 -34.15
CA ALA A 17 55.63 21.56 -33.34
C ALA A 17 56.05 21.86 -31.89
N LEU A 18 56.93 22.85 -31.68
CA LEU A 18 57.38 23.28 -30.35
C LEU A 18 56.29 24.05 -29.59
N ALA A 19 55.53 24.90 -30.29
CA ALA A 19 54.38 25.60 -29.71
C ALA A 19 53.25 24.62 -29.33
N LEU A 20 52.99 23.59 -30.15
CA LEU A 20 51.97 22.58 -29.86
C LEU A 20 52.35 21.69 -28.68
N SER A 21 53.63 21.31 -28.57
CA SER A 21 54.12 20.48 -27.46
C SER A 21 54.16 21.27 -26.14
N LEU A 22 54.52 22.57 -26.17
CA LEU A 22 54.39 23.43 -24.99
C LEU A 22 52.93 23.63 -24.57
N ALA A 23 52.01 23.84 -25.54
CA ALA A 23 50.58 23.96 -25.26
C ALA A 23 49.98 22.67 -24.69
N LEU A 24 50.40 21.49 -25.18
CA LEU A 24 50.00 20.19 -24.64
C LEU A 24 50.53 19.96 -23.22
N VAL A 25 51.76 20.38 -22.92
CA VAL A 25 52.31 20.27 -21.55
C VAL A 25 51.57 21.19 -20.59
N VAL A 26 51.29 22.44 -20.99
CA VAL A 26 50.52 23.39 -20.17
C VAL A 26 49.09 22.89 -19.97
N ALA A 27 48.42 22.38 -21.02
CA ALA A 27 47.07 21.83 -20.91
C ALA A 27 47.01 20.57 -20.02
N ASN A 28 48.03 19.70 -20.07
CA ASN A 28 48.10 18.53 -19.20
C ASN A 28 48.38 18.89 -17.74
N LEU A 29 49.20 19.92 -17.48
CA LEU A 29 49.45 20.44 -16.13
C LEU A 29 48.18 21.09 -15.55
N ASP A 30 47.47 21.88 -16.36
CA ASP A 30 46.21 22.53 -15.96
C ASP A 30 45.09 21.49 -15.73
N TYR A 31 44.99 20.48 -16.58
CA TYR A 31 44.10 19.33 -16.37
C TYR A 31 44.43 18.56 -15.09
N GLY A 32 45.72 18.34 -14.80
CA GLY A 32 46.17 17.72 -13.57
C GLY A 32 45.82 18.54 -12.32
N GLN A 33 46.05 19.85 -12.35
CA GLN A 33 45.71 20.79 -11.26
C GLN A 33 44.21 20.84 -11.01
N ASN A 34 43.39 20.93 -12.06
CA ASN A 34 41.92 20.93 -11.95
C ASN A 34 41.37 19.61 -11.38
N LYS A 35 41.97 18.48 -11.77
CA LYS A 35 41.59 17.16 -11.22
C LYS A 35 41.99 16.99 -9.76
N ILE A 36 43.15 17.51 -9.37
CA ILE A 36 43.60 17.53 -7.96
C ILE A 36 42.65 18.38 -7.12
N SER A 37 42.35 19.61 -7.55
CA SER A 37 41.41 20.49 -6.85
C SER A 37 40.00 19.89 -6.71
N SER A 38 39.51 19.21 -7.76
CA SER A 38 38.24 18.48 -7.71
C SER A 38 38.25 17.31 -6.71
N LEU A 39 39.36 16.57 -6.64
CA LEU A 39 39.51 15.46 -5.70
C LEU A 39 39.65 15.95 -4.26
N GLU A 40 40.37 17.05 -4.03
CA GLU A 40 40.47 17.71 -2.73
C GLU A 40 39.10 18.19 -2.24
N GLY A 41 38.31 18.86 -3.09
CA GLY A 41 36.95 19.27 -2.74
C GLY A 41 36.00 18.10 -2.46
N ARG A 42 36.16 16.97 -3.17
CA ARG A 42 35.40 15.74 -2.89
C ARG A 42 35.84 15.07 -1.59
N LEU A 43 37.12 15.11 -1.26
CA LEU A 43 37.67 14.59 -0.01
C LEU A 43 37.18 15.41 1.17
N GLU A 44 37.14 16.73 1.04
CA GLU A 44 36.61 17.65 2.06
C GLU A 44 35.10 17.42 2.26
N GLN A 45 34.32 17.30 1.19
CA GLN A 45 32.90 16.93 1.29
C GLN A 45 32.69 15.54 1.93
N ALA A 46 33.55 14.57 1.61
CA ALA A 46 33.47 13.24 2.22
C ALA A 46 33.81 13.29 3.72
N SER A 47 34.80 14.10 4.11
CA SER A 47 35.16 14.32 5.52
C SER A 47 34.01 14.97 6.27
N MET A 48 33.41 16.03 5.73
CA MET A 48 32.27 16.71 6.37
C MET A 48 31.08 15.77 6.58
N ARG A 49 30.76 14.91 5.59
CA ARG A 49 29.69 13.91 5.73
C ARG A 49 30.03 12.83 6.76
N ALA A 50 31.30 12.42 6.85
CA ALA A 50 31.74 11.48 7.87
C ALA A 50 31.64 12.07 9.28
N ASP A 51 31.99 13.36 9.43
CA ASP A 51 31.86 14.07 10.71
C ASP A 51 30.39 14.26 11.12
N GLU A 52 29.51 14.59 10.16
CA GLU A 52 28.06 14.68 10.40
C GLU A 52 27.46 13.31 10.79
N ALA A 53 27.84 12.24 10.08
CA ALA A 53 27.40 10.88 10.39
C ALA A 53 27.91 10.42 11.78
N ALA A 54 29.15 10.75 12.13
CA ALA A 54 29.70 10.49 13.46
C ALA A 54 29.05 11.35 14.56
N GLY A 55 28.50 12.52 14.21
CA GLY A 55 27.65 13.33 15.09
C GLY A 55 26.32 12.63 15.37
N LYS A 56 25.58 12.25 14.31
CA LYS A 56 24.31 11.54 14.42
C LYS A 56 24.43 10.22 15.18
N ALA A 57 25.46 9.42 14.88
CA ALA A 57 25.69 8.16 15.60
C ALA A 57 25.94 8.36 17.10
N ARG A 58 26.56 9.48 17.51
CA ARG A 58 26.76 9.80 18.93
C ARG A 58 25.46 10.26 19.60
N GLU A 59 24.62 10.99 18.88
CA GLU A 59 23.31 11.42 19.36
C GLU A 59 22.35 10.22 19.53
N GLU A 60 22.28 9.33 18.54
CA GLU A 60 21.51 8.09 18.61
C GLU A 60 22.00 7.16 19.74
N ALA A 61 23.31 7.07 19.95
CA ALA A 61 23.88 6.32 21.07
C ALA A 61 23.50 6.93 22.43
N ALA A 62 23.43 8.26 22.54
CA ALA A 62 22.98 8.93 23.75
C ALA A 62 21.49 8.68 24.03
N VAL A 63 20.65 8.75 23.00
CA VAL A 63 19.21 8.42 23.09
C VAL A 63 19.01 6.96 23.50
N THR A 64 19.79 6.04 22.91
CA THR A 64 19.73 4.61 23.27
C THR A 64 20.10 4.39 24.74
N ALA A 65 21.16 5.04 25.23
CA ALA A 65 21.56 4.94 26.62
C ALA A 65 20.51 5.53 27.59
N GLU A 66 19.86 6.64 27.22
CA GLU A 66 18.76 7.21 28.00
C GLU A 66 17.56 6.26 28.05
N LEU A 67 17.21 5.64 26.92
CA LEU A 67 16.10 4.70 26.83
C LEU A 67 16.38 3.43 27.65
N GLU A 68 17.60 2.90 27.60
CA GLU A 68 18.03 1.76 28.43
C GLU A 68 17.93 2.10 29.93
N ALA A 69 18.31 3.31 30.33
CA ALA A 69 18.16 3.76 31.72
C ALA A 69 16.68 3.84 32.14
N LYS A 70 15.79 4.39 31.29
CA LYS A 70 14.35 4.43 31.55
C LYS A 70 13.73 3.03 31.63
N ILE A 71 14.15 2.11 30.76
CA ILE A 71 13.70 0.71 30.81
C ILE A 71 14.14 0.06 32.13
N ALA A 72 15.37 0.28 32.56
CA ALA A 72 15.86 -0.24 33.83
C ALA A 72 15.07 0.31 35.03
N GLU A 73 14.72 1.59 35.01
CA GLU A 73 13.87 2.23 36.03
C GLU A 73 12.46 1.63 36.05
N ILE A 74 11.81 1.51 34.89
CA ILE A 74 10.47 0.89 34.76
C ILE A 74 10.49 -0.57 35.24
N GLN A 75 11.54 -1.33 34.91
CA GLN A 75 11.68 -2.72 35.36
C GLN A 75 11.92 -2.81 36.87
N ALA A 76 12.69 -1.89 37.45
CA ALA A 76 12.89 -1.81 38.89
C ALA A 76 11.58 -1.49 39.60
N ASP A 77 10.82 -0.52 39.11
CA ASP A 77 9.50 -0.15 39.62
C ASP A 77 8.49 -1.29 39.49
N ALA A 78 8.46 -1.98 38.35
CA ALA A 78 7.63 -3.15 38.15
C ALA A 78 7.97 -4.28 39.13
N LYS A 79 9.26 -4.48 39.41
CA LYS A 79 9.74 -5.48 40.39
C LYS A 79 9.36 -5.10 41.82
N VAL A 80 9.44 -3.82 42.18
CA VAL A 80 8.98 -3.31 43.47
C VAL A 80 7.45 -3.47 43.59
N ARG A 81 6.68 -3.13 42.56
CA ARG A 81 5.21 -3.31 42.53
C ARG A 81 4.80 -4.78 42.63
N ALA A 82 5.49 -5.67 41.91
CA ALA A 82 5.27 -7.12 41.98
C ALA A 82 5.62 -7.70 43.36
N ALA A 83 6.69 -7.20 44.01
CA ALA A 83 7.07 -7.61 45.36
C ALA A 83 6.13 -7.04 46.44
N SER A 84 5.50 -5.88 46.19
CA SER A 84 4.62 -5.19 47.14
C SER A 84 3.15 -5.63 47.06
N ASN A 85 2.78 -6.40 46.03
CA ASN A 85 1.39 -6.82 45.81
C ASN A 85 1.32 -8.28 45.33
N PRO A 86 1.39 -9.27 46.24
CA PRO A 86 1.39 -10.69 45.86
C PRO A 86 0.06 -11.16 45.24
N GLY A 87 -0.99 -10.34 45.29
CA GLY A 87 -2.34 -10.69 44.90
C GLY A 87 -2.71 -10.37 43.44
N LEU A 88 -1.81 -10.56 42.47
CA LEU A 88 -2.20 -10.60 41.04
C LEU A 88 -2.66 -12.00 40.60
N THR A 89 -2.39 -13.03 41.41
CA THR A 89 -2.79 -14.43 41.18
C THR A 89 -3.66 -15.01 42.29
N GLU A 90 -3.91 -14.28 43.37
CA GLU A 90 -4.87 -14.70 44.40
C GLU A 90 -6.31 -14.62 43.89
N TYR A 91 -7.10 -15.65 44.20
CA TYR A 91 -8.52 -15.66 43.95
C TYR A 91 -9.18 -14.41 44.55
N ALA A 92 -10.02 -13.74 43.75
CA ALA A 92 -10.76 -12.56 44.17
C ALA A 92 -11.44 -12.78 45.54
N PRO A 93 -11.19 -11.91 46.56
CA PRO A 93 -11.92 -12.01 47.81
C PRO A 93 -13.41 -11.86 47.53
N LYS A 94 -14.20 -12.85 47.97
CA LYS A 94 -15.66 -12.85 47.83
C LYS A 94 -16.22 -11.65 48.59
N ARG A 95 -17.09 -10.87 47.93
CA ARG A 95 -17.84 -9.81 48.64
C ARG A 95 -18.73 -10.45 49.71
N GLU A 96 -18.79 -9.86 50.90
CA GLU A 96 -19.69 -10.32 51.96
C GLU A 96 -21.19 -10.01 51.69
N SER A 97 -21.50 -9.25 50.63
CA SER A 97 -22.88 -8.90 50.26
C SER A 97 -23.24 -9.26 48.82
N GLY A 98 -24.52 -9.57 48.59
CA GLY A 98 -25.04 -10.12 47.32
C GLY A 98 -24.85 -11.64 47.22
N TYR A 99 -24.73 -12.17 46.01
CA TYR A 99 -24.46 -13.60 45.76
C TYR A 99 -23.03 -14.06 46.16
N GLY A 100 -22.20 -13.17 46.72
CA GLY A 100 -20.84 -13.49 47.16
C GLY A 100 -19.86 -13.85 46.04
N LEU A 101 -20.10 -13.35 44.82
CA LEU A 101 -19.25 -13.57 43.65
C LEU A 101 -18.45 -12.31 43.29
N GLY A 102 -17.21 -12.51 42.83
CA GLY A 102 -16.31 -11.45 42.37
C GLY A 102 -15.73 -10.57 43.49
N ARG A 103 -14.93 -9.58 43.07
CA ARG A 103 -14.34 -8.52 43.91
C ARG A 103 -14.58 -7.14 43.28
N LYS A 104 -14.31 -6.07 44.05
CA LYS A 104 -14.25 -4.72 43.47
C LYS A 104 -13.11 -4.65 42.44
N ALA A 105 -13.39 -4.09 41.26
CA ALA A 105 -12.37 -3.78 40.27
C ALA A 105 -11.41 -2.72 40.83
N ARG A 106 -10.11 -2.91 40.59
CA ARG A 106 -9.08 -1.94 40.95
C ARG A 106 -9.12 -0.76 39.97
N THR A 107 -8.63 0.38 40.39
CA THR A 107 -8.65 1.59 39.55
C THR A 107 -7.79 1.41 38.31
N GLU A 108 -6.67 0.69 38.45
CA GLU A 108 -5.74 0.36 37.38
C GLU A 108 -6.35 -0.63 36.37
N GLU A 109 -7.22 -1.53 36.83
CA GLU A 109 -7.91 -2.49 35.94
C GLU A 109 -8.98 -1.80 35.11
N ILE A 110 -9.72 -0.87 35.73
CA ILE A 110 -10.69 -0.03 35.02
C ILE A 110 -9.94 0.82 34.01
N ALA A 111 -8.88 1.53 34.43
CA ALA A 111 -8.10 2.39 33.52
C ALA A 111 -7.46 1.63 32.34
N ALA A 112 -7.12 0.35 32.51
CA ALA A 112 -6.56 -0.47 31.45
C ALA A 112 -7.59 -0.97 30.43
N TRP A 113 -8.86 -1.09 30.81
CA TRP A 113 -9.92 -1.71 29.98
C TRP A 113 -10.94 -0.69 29.48
N ASP A 114 -11.29 0.27 30.34
CA ASP A 114 -12.20 1.38 30.06
C ASP A 114 -11.43 2.54 29.41
N ILE A 115 -11.24 2.38 28.10
CA ILE A 115 -10.64 3.36 27.20
C ILE A 115 -11.68 3.91 26.21
N ASP A 116 -12.98 3.81 26.57
CA ASP A 116 -14.09 4.26 25.73
C ASP A 116 -14.05 5.78 25.56
N VAL A 117 -14.29 6.25 24.34
CA VAL A 117 -14.46 7.68 24.06
C VAL A 117 -15.88 7.98 23.60
N LEU A 118 -16.63 8.72 24.42
CA LEU A 118 -18.00 9.10 24.11
C LEU A 118 -18.05 10.33 23.19
N PRO A 119 -19.17 10.57 22.47
CA PRO A 119 -19.33 11.70 21.55
C PRO A 119 -19.14 13.09 22.16
N ASP A 120 -19.27 13.23 23.49
CA ASP A 120 -19.03 14.47 24.23
C ASP A 120 -17.57 14.66 24.68
N GLY A 121 -16.67 13.75 24.29
CA GLY A 121 -15.24 13.77 24.62
C GLY A 121 -14.89 13.14 25.97
N ARG A 122 -15.87 12.61 26.73
CA ARG A 122 -15.56 11.83 27.94
C ARG A 122 -14.73 10.60 27.58
N GLY A 123 -13.67 10.37 28.36
CA GLY A 123 -12.74 9.26 28.18
C GLY A 123 -11.49 9.60 27.36
N LEU A 124 -11.42 10.80 26.76
CA LEU A 124 -10.21 11.22 26.04
C LEU A 124 -8.99 11.32 26.97
N PRO A 125 -7.87 10.65 26.65
CA PRO A 125 -6.60 10.90 27.32
C PRO A 125 -6.03 12.27 26.93
N GLN A 126 -5.22 12.86 27.82
CA GLN A 126 -4.44 14.05 27.48
C GLN A 126 -3.46 13.71 26.35
N GLY A 127 -3.43 14.57 25.34
CA GLY A 127 -2.57 14.41 24.18
C GLY A 127 -2.90 15.38 23.06
N ARG A 128 -2.08 15.34 22.02
CA ARG A 128 -2.23 16.09 20.77
C ARG A 128 -1.52 15.39 19.61
N GLY A 129 -1.90 15.71 18.38
CA GLY A 129 -1.20 15.27 17.18
C GLY A 129 -1.63 16.08 15.96
N ASP A 130 -0.66 16.46 15.14
CA ASP A 130 -0.87 17.20 13.89
C ASP A 130 -0.98 16.29 12.67
N VAL A 131 -1.43 16.86 11.55
CA VAL A 131 -1.61 16.15 10.28
C VAL A 131 -0.29 15.59 9.74
N PHE A 132 0.82 16.33 9.84
CA PHE A 132 2.12 15.88 9.32
C PHE A 132 2.65 14.66 10.05
N THR A 133 2.62 14.68 11.38
CA THR A 133 2.95 13.51 12.21
C THR A 133 1.99 12.38 11.90
N GLY A 134 0.71 12.70 11.70
CA GLY A 134 -0.32 11.74 11.34
C GLY A 134 -0.03 11.01 10.04
N GLU A 135 0.40 11.72 9.00
CA GLU A 135 0.79 11.16 7.70
C GLU A 135 1.93 10.14 7.86
N GLU A 136 2.98 10.49 8.62
CA GLU A 136 4.13 9.59 8.83
C GLU A 136 3.72 8.30 9.55
N VAL A 137 2.97 8.42 10.66
CA VAL A 137 2.48 7.27 11.42
C VAL A 137 1.51 6.43 10.58
N PHE A 138 0.64 7.08 9.80
CA PHE A 138 -0.31 6.40 8.92
C PHE A 138 0.40 5.62 7.81
N ALA A 139 1.43 6.20 7.19
CA ALA A 139 2.23 5.54 6.16
C ALA A 139 2.91 4.27 6.70
N GLU A 140 3.42 4.31 7.93
CA GLU A 140 4.09 3.17 8.56
C GLU A 140 3.09 2.08 9.01
N LYS A 141 1.98 2.48 9.65
CA LYS A 141 1.14 1.55 10.41
C LYS A 141 -0.21 1.24 9.74
N CYS A 142 -0.65 2.03 8.76
CA CYS A 142 -2.03 1.96 8.24
C CYS A 142 -2.11 1.82 6.71
N ALA A 143 -1.22 2.49 5.96
CA ALA A 143 -1.32 2.64 4.51
C ALA A 143 -1.23 1.32 3.72
N SER A 144 -0.59 0.29 4.29
CA SER A 144 -0.50 -1.04 3.69
C SER A 144 -1.88 -1.65 3.36
N CYS A 145 -2.90 -1.29 4.12
CA CYS A 145 -4.29 -1.69 3.91
C CYS A 145 -5.17 -0.49 3.49
N HIS A 146 -4.97 0.68 4.10
CA HIS A 146 -5.88 1.81 3.92
C HIS A 146 -5.44 2.82 2.84
N GLY A 147 -4.33 2.58 2.14
CA GLY A 147 -3.82 3.46 1.08
C GLY A 147 -3.05 4.64 1.64
N ASP A 148 -2.23 5.32 0.85
CA ASP A 148 -1.41 6.42 1.38
C ASP A 148 -2.29 7.61 1.81
N PHE A 149 -3.44 7.81 1.17
CA PHE A 149 -4.38 8.91 1.40
C PHE A 149 -5.69 8.43 2.04
N ALA A 150 -5.65 7.33 2.79
CA ALA A 150 -6.83 6.71 3.40
C ALA A 150 -7.91 6.25 2.37
N GLU A 151 -7.55 6.09 1.09
CA GLU A 151 -8.47 5.76 0.00
C GLU A 151 -8.79 4.25 -0.14
N GLY A 152 -8.20 3.41 0.70
CA GLY A 152 -8.32 1.95 0.69
C GLY A 152 -7.46 1.27 -0.39
N VAL A 153 -6.89 0.11 -0.05
CA VAL A 153 -6.16 -0.75 -1.00
C VAL A 153 -6.91 -2.06 -1.21
N ASP A 154 -7.06 -2.46 -2.48
CA ASP A 154 -7.81 -3.66 -2.88
C ASP A 154 -9.26 -3.66 -2.37
N ASN A 155 -9.58 -4.48 -1.37
CA ASN A 155 -10.91 -4.57 -0.75
C ASN A 155 -10.87 -4.19 0.74
N TRP A 156 -9.77 -3.60 1.20
CA TRP A 156 -9.71 -3.05 2.55
C TRP A 156 -10.57 -1.79 2.66
N PRO A 157 -11.05 -1.45 3.87
CA PRO A 157 -11.93 -0.31 4.06
C PRO A 157 -11.33 1.01 3.57
N VAL A 158 -12.12 1.75 2.80
CA VAL A 158 -11.89 3.14 2.42
C VAL A 158 -12.21 4.03 3.62
N LEU A 159 -11.26 4.86 4.05
CA LEU A 159 -11.43 5.76 5.19
C LEU A 159 -11.75 7.20 4.77
N ALA A 160 -11.43 7.59 3.53
CA ALA A 160 -11.68 8.92 2.99
C ALA A 160 -12.45 8.94 1.67
N GLY A 161 -13.33 9.94 1.50
CA GLY A 161 -14.12 10.16 0.28
C GLY A 161 -15.58 9.67 0.38
N GLY A 162 -16.28 9.59 -0.75
CA GLY A 162 -17.67 9.10 -0.79
C GLY A 162 -18.72 10.11 -0.33
N PHE A 163 -18.37 11.39 -0.19
CA PHE A 163 -19.32 12.47 0.06
C PHE A 163 -20.44 12.48 -0.99
N ASP A 164 -21.66 12.76 -0.53
CA ASP A 164 -22.88 12.83 -1.33
C ASP A 164 -23.29 11.54 -2.06
N THR A 165 -22.65 10.40 -1.77
CA THR A 165 -22.99 9.10 -2.36
C THR A 165 -24.05 8.31 -1.57
N LEU A 166 -24.49 8.80 -0.40
CA LEU A 166 -25.36 8.02 0.52
C LEU A 166 -26.72 7.63 -0.07
N ALA A 167 -27.18 8.32 -1.10
CA ALA A 167 -28.43 8.02 -1.81
C ALA A 167 -28.22 7.20 -3.09
N ASP A 168 -26.96 6.90 -3.46
CA ASP A 168 -26.65 6.13 -4.66
C ASP A 168 -27.02 4.65 -4.49
N LYS A 169 -27.10 3.94 -5.63
CA LYS A 169 -27.33 2.49 -5.63
C LYS A 169 -26.25 1.72 -4.85
N ASP A 170 -25.03 2.23 -4.86
CA ASP A 170 -23.86 1.64 -4.20
C ASP A 170 -23.10 2.75 -3.43
N PRO A 171 -23.53 3.08 -2.21
CA PRO A 171 -22.98 4.21 -1.45
C PRO A 171 -21.57 3.91 -0.91
N VAL A 172 -20.68 4.90 -0.98
CA VAL A 172 -19.33 4.82 -0.40
C VAL A 172 -19.34 5.48 0.98
N LYS A 173 -19.40 4.64 2.01
CA LYS A 173 -19.57 5.05 3.41
C LYS A 173 -18.23 5.05 4.14
N THR A 174 -17.66 6.23 4.35
CA THR A 174 -16.34 6.43 4.96
C THR A 174 -16.45 7.18 6.28
N VAL A 175 -15.31 7.48 6.91
CA VAL A 175 -15.27 8.35 8.09
C VAL A 175 -15.87 9.72 7.79
N GLY A 176 -15.45 10.37 6.69
CA GLY A 176 -15.96 11.69 6.33
C GLY A 176 -17.41 11.67 5.84
N SER A 177 -17.79 10.71 5.00
CA SER A 177 -19.12 10.75 4.35
C SER A 177 -20.26 10.25 5.24
N TYR A 178 -19.98 9.36 6.20
CA TYR A 178 -21.03 8.63 6.91
C TYR A 178 -20.95 8.72 8.43
N TRP A 179 -19.77 8.77 9.04
CA TRP A 179 -19.67 8.64 10.50
C TRP A 179 -20.16 9.92 11.22
N PRO A 180 -20.92 9.81 12.32
CA PRO A 180 -21.53 10.97 12.97
C PRO A 180 -20.61 11.65 14.00
N HIS A 181 -19.62 10.94 14.53
CA HIS A 181 -18.84 11.38 15.69
C HIS A 181 -17.36 11.04 15.51
N LEU A 182 -16.50 12.03 15.78
CA LEU A 182 -15.05 11.84 15.78
C LEU A 182 -14.59 10.89 16.88
N SER A 183 -15.33 10.84 18.00
CA SER A 183 -15.09 9.94 19.14
C SER A 183 -14.98 8.48 18.72
N THR A 184 -15.84 8.04 17.79
CA THR A 184 -15.83 6.67 17.28
C THR A 184 -14.56 6.38 16.49
N VAL A 185 -14.03 7.35 15.74
CA VAL A 185 -12.78 7.21 15.00
C VAL A 185 -11.62 7.04 15.98
N TRP A 186 -11.53 7.93 16.98
CA TRP A 186 -10.48 7.87 18.00
C TRP A 186 -10.51 6.54 18.75
N ASP A 187 -11.66 6.18 19.36
CA ASP A 187 -11.81 4.97 20.19
C ASP A 187 -11.46 3.72 19.38
N TYR A 188 -12.05 3.59 18.19
CA TYR A 188 -11.85 2.41 17.37
C TYR A 188 -10.40 2.25 16.90
N VAL A 189 -9.76 3.35 16.46
CA VAL A 189 -8.35 3.32 16.04
C VAL A 189 -7.46 2.95 17.22
N HIS A 190 -7.62 3.61 18.37
CA HIS A 190 -6.78 3.33 19.55
C HIS A 190 -6.94 1.89 20.05
N ARG A 191 -8.19 1.41 20.12
CA ARG A 191 -8.52 0.11 20.70
C ARG A 191 -8.24 -1.06 19.77
N SER A 192 -8.42 -0.87 18.46
CA SER A 192 -8.57 -1.99 17.51
C SER A 192 -7.64 -1.92 16.30
N MET A 193 -6.85 -0.85 16.16
CA MET A 193 -5.87 -0.71 15.06
C MET A 193 -4.43 -0.60 15.59
N PRO A 194 -3.44 -0.96 14.77
CA PRO A 194 -3.53 -1.60 13.45
C PRO A 194 -4.13 -3.02 13.47
N PHE A 195 -4.76 -3.44 12.37
CA PHE A 195 -5.33 -4.78 12.29
C PHE A 195 -4.26 -5.87 12.38
N GLY A 196 -4.35 -6.72 13.40
CA GLY A 196 -3.35 -7.75 13.73
C GLY A 196 -2.39 -7.35 14.85
N GLU A 197 -2.29 -6.05 15.17
CA GLU A 197 -1.40 -5.47 16.17
C GLU A 197 -2.10 -4.36 16.98
N ALA A 198 -3.37 -4.58 17.33
CA ALA A 198 -4.19 -3.60 18.03
C ALA A 198 -3.62 -3.20 19.41
N GLN A 199 -3.99 -2.01 19.90
CA GLN A 199 -3.53 -1.43 21.18
C GLN A 199 -2.03 -1.17 21.25
N THR A 200 -1.39 -0.91 20.11
CA THR A 200 0.03 -0.53 20.00
C THR A 200 0.24 0.97 19.79
N LEU A 201 -0.84 1.72 19.56
CA LEU A 201 -0.80 3.16 19.35
C LEU A 201 -0.83 3.91 20.69
N THR A 202 0.01 4.93 20.81
CA THR A 202 -0.06 5.90 21.91
C THR A 202 -1.23 6.88 21.70
N PRO A 203 -1.66 7.60 22.74
CA PRO A 203 -2.66 8.66 22.60
C PRO A 203 -2.30 9.72 21.55
N ASP A 204 -1.06 10.20 21.55
CA ASP A 204 -0.60 11.24 20.62
C ASP A 204 -0.57 10.73 19.16
N GLU A 205 -0.07 9.51 18.93
CA GLU A 205 -0.15 8.88 17.60
C GLU A 205 -1.60 8.71 17.13
N THR A 206 -2.52 8.39 18.05
CA THR A 206 -3.94 8.27 17.72
C THR A 206 -4.53 9.62 17.33
N TYR A 207 -4.23 10.70 18.07
CA TYR A 207 -4.64 12.06 17.69
C TYR A 207 -4.10 12.46 16.32
N ALA A 208 -2.82 12.18 16.05
CA ALA A 208 -2.17 12.47 14.78
C ALA A 208 -2.82 11.71 13.61
N ILE A 209 -3.03 10.39 13.77
CA ILE A 209 -3.73 9.57 12.76
C ILE A 209 -5.14 10.12 12.49
N VAL A 210 -5.89 10.48 13.53
CA VAL A 210 -7.24 11.03 13.36
C VAL A 210 -7.20 12.38 12.65
N ALA A 211 -6.25 13.27 12.99
CA ALA A 211 -6.03 14.53 12.27
C ALA A 211 -5.74 14.27 10.78
N TYR A 212 -4.89 13.30 10.46
CA TYR A 212 -4.59 12.91 9.08
C TYR A 212 -5.79 12.34 8.32
N ILE A 213 -6.64 11.53 8.98
CA ILE A 213 -7.89 11.03 8.37
C ILE A 213 -8.87 12.19 8.09
N LEU A 214 -8.94 13.19 8.98
CA LEU A 214 -9.74 14.40 8.76
C LEU A 214 -9.22 15.20 7.57
N TYR A 215 -7.90 15.38 7.47
CA TYR A 215 -7.25 16.04 6.34
C TYR A 215 -7.49 15.28 5.03
N SER A 216 -7.36 13.95 5.04
CA SER A 216 -7.62 13.10 3.88
C SER A 216 -9.08 13.17 3.39
N ASN A 217 -10.00 13.59 4.26
CA ASN A 217 -11.40 13.84 3.94
C ASN A 217 -11.71 15.31 3.57
N ASP A 218 -10.69 16.14 3.40
CA ASP A 218 -10.81 17.58 3.13
C ASP A 218 -11.61 18.35 4.22
N LEU A 219 -11.57 17.88 5.47
CA LEU A 219 -12.32 18.50 6.58
C LEU A 219 -11.49 19.49 7.41
N VAL A 220 -10.16 19.43 7.31
CA VAL A 220 -9.19 20.30 7.98
C VAL A 220 -8.01 20.59 7.04
N ASP A 221 -7.22 21.62 7.36
CA ASP A 221 -5.98 21.93 6.64
C ASP A 221 -4.80 21.06 7.11
N ASP A 222 -3.66 21.19 6.43
CA ASP A 222 -2.42 20.44 6.70
C ASP A 222 -1.67 20.93 7.94
N GLU A 223 -1.99 22.12 8.47
CA GLU A 223 -1.41 22.66 9.71
C GLU A 223 -2.26 22.31 10.96
N PHE A 224 -3.38 21.62 10.78
CA PHE A 224 -4.31 21.31 11.86
C PHE A 224 -3.70 20.38 12.91
N GLU A 225 -3.85 20.76 14.19
CA GLU A 225 -3.49 19.94 15.35
C GLU A 225 -4.76 19.53 16.10
N LEU A 226 -5.01 18.23 16.21
CA LEU A 226 -6.08 17.68 17.04
C LEU A 226 -5.56 17.46 18.46
N SER A 227 -6.34 17.84 19.46
CA SER A 227 -6.00 17.62 20.87
C SER A 227 -7.23 17.31 21.70
N HIS A 228 -6.99 16.78 22.90
CA HIS A 228 -8.05 16.57 23.88
C HIS A 228 -8.87 17.84 24.22
N GLU A 229 -8.31 19.03 24.00
CA GLU A 229 -8.97 20.30 24.30
C GLU A 229 -9.94 20.74 23.19
N ASN A 230 -9.60 20.50 21.92
CA ASN A 230 -10.39 20.95 20.77
C ASN A 230 -11.28 19.84 20.17
N PHE A 231 -11.08 18.58 20.56
CA PHE A 231 -11.76 17.41 20.01
C PHE A 231 -13.29 17.53 20.01
N SER A 232 -13.88 17.95 21.13
CA SER A 232 -15.34 18.03 21.31
C SER A 232 -15.99 19.15 20.50
N GLY A 233 -15.19 20.10 20.01
CA GLY A 233 -15.64 21.19 19.15
C GLY A 233 -15.79 20.80 17.68
N PHE A 234 -15.24 19.65 17.26
CA PHE A 234 -15.27 19.22 15.87
C PHE A 234 -16.61 18.55 15.52
N GLU A 235 -17.28 19.04 14.47
CA GLU A 235 -18.53 18.46 13.98
C GLU A 235 -18.32 17.70 12.66
N MET A 236 -18.58 16.39 12.67
CA MET A 236 -18.53 15.56 11.47
C MET A 236 -19.64 15.93 10.49
N TYR A 237 -19.36 15.83 9.18
CA TYR A 237 -20.29 16.14 8.10
C TYR A 237 -21.67 15.48 8.28
N ASN A 238 -21.70 14.20 8.64
CA ASN A 238 -22.93 13.42 8.78
C ASN A 238 -23.44 13.28 10.23
N LYS A 239 -23.11 14.23 11.12
CA LYS A 239 -23.55 14.21 12.54
C LYS A 239 -25.07 14.06 12.71
N GLY A 240 -25.86 14.65 11.80
CA GLY A 240 -27.32 14.58 11.78
C GLY A 240 -27.91 13.44 10.94
N GLY A 241 -27.10 12.55 10.38
CA GLY A 241 -27.54 11.55 9.39
C GLY A 241 -28.15 10.27 9.97
N PHE A 242 -28.32 10.18 11.29
CA PHE A 242 -28.80 8.98 11.98
C PHE A 242 -30.09 9.27 12.74
N LEU A 243 -30.97 8.27 12.79
CA LEU A 243 -32.21 8.28 13.54
C LEU A 243 -32.26 7.07 14.49
N ILE A 244 -33.00 7.23 15.58
CA ILE A 244 -33.39 6.11 16.43
C ILE A 244 -34.40 5.27 15.65
N ASP A 245 -34.25 3.95 15.71
CA ASP A 245 -35.11 2.97 15.05
C ASP A 245 -36.60 3.35 15.06
N ASP A 246 -37.16 3.61 13.88
CA ASP A 246 -38.54 4.06 13.65
C ASP A 246 -39.43 2.99 12.99
N ARG A 247 -38.97 1.74 12.95
CA ARG A 247 -39.75 0.60 12.42
C ARG A 247 -41.08 0.40 13.14
N PRO A 248 -41.21 0.60 14.47
CA PRO A 248 -42.51 0.55 15.14
C PRO A 248 -43.57 1.48 14.53
N GLU A 249 -43.16 2.68 14.14
CA GLU A 249 -44.03 3.71 13.58
C GLU A 249 -44.27 3.52 12.07
N ARG A 250 -43.25 3.07 11.33
CA ARG A 250 -43.30 3.06 9.84
C ARG A 250 -43.62 1.71 9.23
N GLU A 251 -43.28 0.61 9.89
CA GLU A 251 -43.31 -0.73 9.32
C GLU A 251 -44.29 -1.65 10.04
N TYR A 252 -44.28 -1.66 11.37
CA TYR A 252 -45.01 -2.68 12.14
C TYR A 252 -46.52 -2.62 11.88
N ALA A 253 -47.09 -1.41 11.79
CA ALA A 253 -48.50 -1.25 11.43
C ALA A 253 -48.85 -1.86 10.06
N ARG A 254 -47.90 -1.88 9.10
CA ARG A 254 -48.07 -2.50 7.78
C ARG A 254 -47.84 -4.02 7.82
N TRP A 255 -46.97 -4.52 8.67
CA TRP A 255 -46.60 -5.94 8.72
C TRP A 255 -47.41 -6.77 9.71
N SER A 256 -48.10 -6.12 10.64
CA SER A 256 -48.98 -6.78 11.61
C SER A 256 -50.45 -6.81 11.17
N SER A 257 -50.77 -6.49 9.91
CA SER A 257 -52.11 -6.70 9.34
C SER A 257 -52.34 -8.18 9.02
N GLU A 258 -53.62 -8.60 8.99
CA GLU A 258 -54.00 -9.94 8.53
C GLU A 258 -53.41 -10.24 7.13
N PRO A 259 -52.65 -11.33 6.96
CA PRO A 259 -52.04 -11.66 5.69
C PRO A 259 -53.10 -12.15 4.67
N CYS A 260 -52.77 -12.04 3.38
CA CYS A 260 -53.59 -12.67 2.34
C CYS A 260 -53.46 -14.19 2.41
N MET A 261 -54.60 -14.89 2.39
CA MET A 261 -54.66 -16.36 2.45
C MET A 261 -54.91 -17.02 1.09
N GLU A 262 -55.63 -16.36 0.18
CA GLU A 262 -56.01 -16.94 -1.11
C GLU A 262 -55.91 -15.91 -2.25
N ASN A 263 -55.52 -16.36 -3.45
CA ASN A 263 -55.45 -15.55 -4.68
C ASN A 263 -54.58 -14.27 -4.54
N CYS A 264 -53.48 -14.36 -3.79
CA CYS A 264 -52.70 -13.20 -3.34
C CYS A 264 -51.86 -12.50 -4.41
N LYS A 265 -51.54 -13.16 -5.51
CA LYS A 265 -50.76 -12.59 -6.61
C LYS A 265 -51.32 -13.07 -7.95
N PRO A 266 -51.31 -12.21 -8.99
CA PRO A 266 -51.74 -12.57 -10.33
C PRO A 266 -50.67 -13.35 -11.11
N SER A 267 -49.39 -13.24 -10.73
CA SER A 267 -48.26 -13.92 -11.39
C SER A 267 -47.14 -14.23 -10.41
N VAL A 268 -46.35 -15.26 -10.74
CA VAL A 268 -45.19 -15.78 -9.98
C VAL A 268 -43.94 -15.88 -10.87
N GLU A 269 -43.79 -14.96 -11.80
CA GLU A 269 -42.63 -14.91 -12.70
C GLU A 269 -41.31 -14.84 -11.92
N ILE A 270 -40.32 -15.62 -12.38
CA ILE A 270 -38.99 -15.66 -11.76
C ILE A 270 -38.17 -14.48 -12.30
N THR A 271 -37.84 -13.53 -11.43
CA THR A 271 -37.08 -12.33 -11.80
C THR A 271 -35.58 -12.44 -11.52
N MET A 272 -35.16 -13.30 -10.58
CA MET A 272 -33.76 -13.51 -10.22
C MET A 272 -33.50 -14.97 -9.83
N ARG A 273 -32.33 -15.51 -10.20
CA ARG A 273 -31.84 -16.84 -9.76
C ARG A 273 -30.40 -16.72 -9.30
N ALA A 274 -30.10 -17.25 -8.12
CA ALA A 274 -28.74 -17.26 -7.55
C ALA A 274 -27.73 -17.99 -8.44
N THR A 275 -28.17 -18.99 -9.20
CA THR A 275 -27.35 -19.73 -10.17
C THR A 275 -26.77 -18.86 -11.29
N PHE A 276 -27.30 -17.64 -11.50
CA PHE A 276 -26.70 -16.70 -12.45
C PHE A 276 -25.50 -15.93 -11.88
N LEU A 277 -25.39 -15.82 -10.55
CA LEU A 277 -24.26 -15.15 -9.91
C LEU A 277 -23.08 -16.10 -9.74
N ASP A 278 -23.34 -17.39 -9.51
CA ASP A 278 -22.34 -18.47 -9.46
C ASP A 278 -21.12 -18.16 -8.57
N VAL A 279 -21.40 -17.64 -7.37
CA VAL A 279 -20.39 -17.30 -6.34
C VAL A 279 -20.47 -18.22 -5.12
N THR A 280 -21.35 -19.22 -5.15
CA THR A 280 -21.47 -20.22 -4.09
C THR A 280 -20.41 -21.30 -4.31
N PRO A 281 -19.59 -21.64 -3.31
CA PRO A 281 -18.59 -22.71 -3.45
C PRO A 281 -19.23 -24.03 -3.92
N GLU A 282 -18.68 -24.63 -4.99
CA GLU A 282 -19.24 -25.81 -5.66
C GLU A 282 -19.13 -27.10 -4.83
N ASN A 283 -18.15 -27.17 -3.91
CA ASN A 283 -17.93 -28.33 -3.06
C ASN A 283 -18.79 -28.27 -1.79
N GLY A 284 -20.08 -28.54 -1.95
CA GLY A 284 -21.04 -28.73 -0.86
C GLY A 284 -20.87 -30.05 -0.10
N GLY A 285 -19.65 -30.45 0.26
CA GLY A 285 -19.42 -31.60 1.14
C GLY A 285 -19.74 -31.33 2.61
N GLU A 286 -19.94 -30.06 2.99
CA GLU A 286 -20.18 -29.65 4.38
C GLU A 286 -21.51 -28.89 4.57
N SER A 287 -22.40 -28.92 3.57
CA SER A 287 -23.76 -28.48 3.81
C SER A 287 -24.49 -29.55 4.61
N VAL A 288 -24.53 -29.41 5.94
CA VAL A 288 -25.32 -30.26 6.85
C VAL A 288 -26.84 -30.18 6.61
N MET A 289 -27.28 -29.42 5.61
CA MET A 289 -28.68 -29.14 5.29
C MET A 289 -29.05 -29.39 3.81
N ASN A 290 -28.13 -29.86 2.97
CA ASN A 290 -28.41 -30.04 1.54
C ASN A 290 -27.81 -31.35 1.01
N ASP A 291 -28.64 -32.40 0.91
CA ASP A 291 -28.28 -33.72 0.37
C ASP A 291 -28.29 -33.77 -1.17
N ALA A 292 -28.44 -32.63 -1.84
CA ALA A 292 -28.49 -32.57 -3.29
C ALA A 292 -27.11 -32.90 -3.89
N LYS A 293 -27.06 -33.95 -4.72
CA LYS A 293 -25.85 -34.29 -5.48
C LYS A 293 -25.74 -33.39 -6.71
N ALA A 294 -24.52 -33.03 -7.08
CA ALA A 294 -24.23 -32.22 -8.27
C ALA A 294 -24.87 -32.80 -9.56
N ASP A 295 -25.04 -34.12 -9.61
CA ASP A 295 -25.64 -34.85 -10.73
C ASP A 295 -27.16 -34.61 -10.90
N ASP A 296 -27.85 -34.10 -9.88
CA ASP A 296 -29.28 -33.76 -9.91
C ASP A 296 -29.54 -32.30 -10.29
N THR A 297 -28.48 -31.50 -10.49
CA THR A 297 -28.61 -30.09 -10.88
C THR A 297 -28.87 -30.00 -12.39
N PRO A 298 -29.99 -29.40 -12.84
CA PRO A 298 -30.26 -29.30 -14.27
C PRO A 298 -29.21 -28.40 -14.94
N THR A 299 -28.45 -28.99 -15.86
CA THR A 299 -27.48 -28.28 -16.70
C THR A 299 -28.22 -27.51 -17.78
N PHE A 300 -28.11 -26.18 -17.75
CA PHE A 300 -28.63 -25.32 -18.81
C PHE A 300 -27.47 -24.61 -19.50
N VAL A 301 -27.13 -25.10 -20.68
CA VAL A 301 -26.19 -24.44 -21.59
C VAL A 301 -26.90 -23.23 -22.19
N ALA A 302 -26.51 -22.02 -21.78
CA ALA A 302 -26.80 -20.84 -22.58
C ALA A 302 -26.06 -20.99 -23.91
N LYS A 303 -26.77 -20.81 -25.03
CA LYS A 303 -26.20 -20.88 -26.38
C LYS A 303 -25.19 -19.75 -26.58
N ALA A 304 -23.94 -19.99 -26.20
CA ALA A 304 -22.81 -19.21 -26.64
C ALA A 304 -22.64 -19.43 -28.14
N ALA A 305 -22.58 -18.33 -28.89
CA ALA A 305 -22.19 -18.35 -30.29
C ALA A 305 -20.73 -18.83 -30.37
N THR A 306 -20.52 -19.97 -31.00
CA THR A 306 -19.22 -20.53 -31.34
C THR A 306 -18.60 -19.70 -32.45
N SER A 307 -17.42 -19.13 -32.21
CA SER A 307 -16.48 -18.79 -33.28
C SER A 307 -15.30 -19.75 -33.20
N ASP A 308 -15.28 -20.71 -34.12
CA ASP A 308 -14.08 -21.46 -34.48
C ASP A 308 -13.03 -20.49 -35.02
N ALA A 309 -11.80 -20.60 -34.51
CA ALA A 309 -10.60 -20.20 -35.26
C ALA A 309 -9.46 -21.15 -34.91
N THR A 310 -9.07 -21.88 -35.94
CA THR A 310 -8.00 -22.86 -36.09
C THR A 310 -6.61 -22.29 -35.81
N GLY A 311 -5.71 -23.15 -35.33
CA GLY A 311 -4.34 -22.82 -34.97
C GLY A 311 -3.41 -22.43 -36.13
N GLY A 312 -2.25 -21.91 -35.73
CA GLY A 312 -1.07 -21.66 -36.56
C GLY A 312 0.20 -21.81 -35.72
N GLU A 313 1.14 -22.59 -36.24
CA GLU A 313 2.40 -23.01 -35.63
C GLU A 313 3.43 -21.89 -35.41
N ALA A 314 4.39 -22.23 -34.54
CA ALA A 314 5.55 -21.47 -34.10
C ALA A 314 6.50 -21.01 -35.21
N GLU A 315 7.17 -19.88 -34.98
CA GLU A 315 8.40 -19.52 -35.68
C GLU A 315 9.49 -19.10 -34.67
N THR A 316 10.68 -19.66 -34.92
CA THR A 316 11.85 -19.79 -34.06
C THR A 316 12.64 -18.51 -33.81
N ALA A 317 13.23 -18.45 -32.62
CA ALA A 317 14.11 -17.39 -32.11
C ALA A 317 15.42 -17.20 -32.91
N ALA A 318 15.86 -15.94 -32.99
CA ALA A 318 17.23 -15.52 -33.29
C ALA A 318 17.81 -14.77 -32.06
N PRO A 319 19.12 -14.86 -31.79
CA PRO A 319 19.70 -14.52 -30.49
C PRO A 319 19.74 -13.00 -30.24
N SER A 320 19.27 -12.58 -29.05
CA SER A 320 19.35 -11.18 -28.59
C SER A 320 20.78 -10.83 -28.14
N PRO A 321 21.23 -9.58 -28.34
CA PRO A 321 22.57 -9.13 -27.96
C PRO A 321 22.76 -9.15 -26.43
N ALA A 322 24.01 -9.36 -26.00
CA ALA A 322 24.39 -9.42 -24.60
C ALA A 322 23.95 -8.16 -23.83
N ILE A 323 23.20 -8.38 -22.74
CA ILE A 323 22.65 -7.32 -21.88
C ILE A 323 23.78 -6.73 -21.02
N ASP A 324 23.86 -5.40 -20.92
CA ASP A 324 24.84 -4.68 -20.09
C ASP A 324 24.72 -5.09 -18.59
N PRO A 325 25.79 -5.64 -17.97
CA PRO A 325 25.79 -6.02 -16.56
C PRO A 325 25.46 -4.89 -15.59
N ALA A 326 25.84 -3.64 -15.90
CA ALA A 326 25.55 -2.49 -15.05
C ALA A 326 24.05 -2.14 -15.05
N LEU A 327 23.41 -2.35 -16.20
CA LEU A 327 21.98 -2.14 -16.39
C LEU A 327 21.17 -3.24 -15.69
N LEU A 328 21.64 -4.49 -15.71
CA LEU A 328 21.05 -5.59 -14.94
C LEU A 328 21.07 -5.33 -13.43
N ALA A 329 22.22 -4.94 -12.88
CA ALA A 329 22.35 -4.65 -11.44
C ALA A 329 21.47 -3.46 -11.02
N SER A 330 21.29 -2.46 -11.90
CA SER A 330 20.38 -1.34 -11.67
C SER A 330 18.92 -1.76 -11.76
N GLY A 331 18.58 -2.61 -12.73
CA GLY A 331 17.23 -3.14 -12.91
C GLY A 331 16.79 -4.04 -11.76
N GLU A 332 17.70 -4.83 -11.19
CA GLU A 332 17.43 -5.61 -9.97
C GLU A 332 17.08 -4.70 -8.78
N LYS A 333 17.77 -3.55 -8.64
CA LYS A 333 17.42 -2.55 -7.61
C LYS A 333 16.04 -1.95 -7.86
N VAL A 334 15.69 -1.64 -9.11
CA VAL A 334 14.36 -1.14 -9.48
C VAL A 334 13.29 -2.20 -9.23
N PHE A 335 13.59 -3.48 -9.49
CA PHE A 335 12.68 -4.60 -9.26
C PHE A 335 12.31 -4.79 -7.78
N LYS A 336 13.06 -4.20 -6.83
CA LYS A 336 12.63 -4.14 -5.42
C LYS A 336 11.28 -3.43 -5.23
N LYS A 337 10.89 -2.54 -6.14
CA LYS A 337 9.55 -1.90 -6.17
C LYS A 337 8.46 -2.87 -6.68
N CYS A 338 8.85 -3.93 -7.40
CA CYS A 338 7.96 -4.92 -8.01
C CYS A 338 7.87 -6.22 -7.18
N LYS A 339 8.89 -6.56 -6.40
CA LYS A 339 9.06 -7.86 -5.71
C LYS A 339 7.95 -8.20 -4.70
N ALA A 340 7.28 -7.18 -4.17
CA ALA A 340 6.15 -7.36 -3.26
C ALA A 340 4.99 -8.07 -3.96
N CYS A 341 4.77 -7.73 -5.24
CA CYS A 341 3.64 -8.24 -6.02
C CYS A 341 4.04 -9.25 -7.09
N HIS A 342 5.30 -9.26 -7.53
CA HIS A 342 5.76 -10.11 -8.62
C HIS A 342 6.91 -11.01 -8.20
N ALA A 343 7.10 -12.08 -8.97
CA ALA A 343 8.23 -12.99 -8.88
C ALA A 343 8.85 -13.16 -10.27
N VAL A 344 10.17 -13.34 -10.29
CA VAL A 344 10.98 -13.70 -11.48
C VAL A 344 12.00 -14.75 -11.09
N GLY A 345 12.52 -15.49 -12.07
CA GLY A 345 13.50 -16.56 -11.87
C GLY A 345 12.89 -17.96 -11.78
N GLU A 346 13.74 -18.95 -11.54
CA GLU A 346 13.34 -20.35 -11.44
C GLU A 346 12.31 -20.57 -10.33
N GLY A 347 11.20 -21.23 -10.65
CA GLY A 347 10.12 -21.49 -9.69
C GLY A 347 9.25 -20.28 -9.33
N ALA A 348 9.32 -19.18 -10.10
CA ALA A 348 8.48 -18.00 -9.87
C ALA A 348 6.98 -18.35 -9.88
N LYS A 349 6.28 -17.97 -8.80
CA LYS A 349 4.83 -18.18 -8.63
C LYS A 349 4.07 -16.86 -8.71
N ASN A 350 2.79 -16.95 -9.07
CA ASN A 350 1.85 -15.83 -8.97
C ASN A 350 1.71 -15.39 -7.51
N LYS A 351 1.67 -14.08 -7.27
CA LYS A 351 1.36 -13.45 -5.97
C LYS A 351 0.15 -12.52 -6.15
N SER A 352 0.17 -11.32 -5.56
CA SER A 352 -0.81 -10.27 -5.88
C SER A 352 -0.71 -9.78 -7.34
N GLY A 353 0.45 -9.95 -7.98
CA GLY A 353 0.65 -9.83 -9.42
C GLY A 353 1.10 -11.17 -10.06
N PRO A 354 0.96 -11.33 -11.39
CA PRO A 354 1.41 -12.53 -12.09
C PRO A 354 2.94 -12.62 -12.09
N GLN A 355 3.49 -13.83 -12.25
CA GLN A 355 4.92 -13.97 -12.50
C GLN A 355 5.35 -13.27 -13.81
N LEU A 356 6.59 -12.78 -13.84
CA LEU A 356 7.10 -11.92 -14.94
C LEU A 356 8.21 -12.57 -15.80
N ASN A 357 8.44 -13.88 -15.68
CA ASN A 357 9.31 -14.62 -16.61
C ASN A 357 8.70 -14.62 -18.02
N GLY A 358 9.55 -14.47 -19.04
CA GLY A 358 9.11 -14.43 -20.44
C GLY A 358 8.12 -13.31 -20.72
N LEU A 359 8.22 -12.15 -20.04
CA LEU A 359 7.22 -11.08 -20.18
C LEU A 359 7.23 -10.47 -21.59
N ILE A 360 8.40 -10.16 -22.14
CA ILE A 360 8.51 -9.53 -23.46
C ILE A 360 8.12 -10.54 -24.54
N GLY A 361 7.18 -10.16 -25.41
CA GLY A 361 6.58 -11.00 -26.45
C GLY A 361 5.35 -11.80 -25.99
N ARG A 362 5.07 -11.87 -24.68
CA ARG A 362 3.92 -12.61 -24.14
C ARG A 362 2.62 -11.85 -24.38
N PRO A 363 1.51 -12.54 -24.74
CA PRO A 363 0.20 -11.91 -24.78
C PRO A 363 -0.16 -11.33 -23.41
N MET A 364 -0.71 -10.12 -23.39
CA MET A 364 -1.18 -9.49 -22.16
C MET A 364 -2.28 -10.38 -21.55
N GLY A 365 -2.29 -10.54 -20.23
CA GLY A 365 -3.33 -11.35 -19.57
C GLY A 365 -3.18 -12.87 -19.66
N ALA A 366 -2.03 -13.40 -20.11
CA ALA A 366 -1.90 -14.82 -20.47
C ALA A 366 -1.29 -15.75 -19.41
N VAL A 367 -0.90 -15.28 -18.22
CA VAL A 367 -0.33 -16.16 -17.19
C VAL A 367 -1.42 -17.04 -16.58
N GLU A 368 -1.26 -18.36 -16.73
CA GLU A 368 -2.16 -19.36 -16.19
C GLU A 368 -2.30 -19.26 -14.66
N GLY A 369 -3.51 -19.49 -14.15
CA GLY A 369 -3.81 -19.46 -12.72
C GLY A 369 -3.81 -18.06 -12.09
N PHE A 370 -3.62 -16.97 -12.84
CA PHE A 370 -3.73 -15.61 -12.33
C PHE A 370 -5.05 -14.95 -12.73
N LYS A 371 -5.76 -14.33 -11.77
CA LYS A 371 -7.03 -13.63 -12.00
C LYS A 371 -6.82 -12.18 -12.44
N TYR A 372 -6.80 -11.95 -13.75
CA TYR A 372 -6.63 -10.62 -14.34
C TYR A 372 -7.82 -9.67 -14.14
N SER A 373 -7.58 -8.36 -14.28
CA SER A 373 -8.62 -7.34 -14.38
C SER A 373 -9.35 -7.41 -15.73
N LYS A 374 -10.60 -6.91 -15.78
CA LYS A 374 -11.41 -6.88 -17.02
C LYS A 374 -10.66 -6.28 -18.22
N VAL A 375 -9.87 -5.22 -17.99
CA VAL A 375 -9.07 -4.57 -19.05
C VAL A 375 -7.96 -5.47 -19.61
N PHE A 376 -7.36 -6.34 -18.78
CA PHE A 376 -6.34 -7.29 -19.24
C PHE A 376 -6.94 -8.51 -19.93
N VAL A 377 -8.14 -8.94 -19.51
CA VAL A 377 -8.92 -9.96 -20.24
C VAL A 377 -9.33 -9.45 -21.62
N ALA A 378 -9.78 -8.19 -21.72
CA ALA A 378 -10.09 -7.56 -23.01
C ALA A 378 -8.83 -7.45 -23.89
N ALA A 379 -7.72 -6.94 -23.35
CA ALA A 379 -6.46 -6.85 -24.09
C ALA A 379 -5.93 -8.21 -24.56
N HIS A 380 -6.17 -9.28 -23.79
CA HIS A 380 -5.87 -10.64 -24.21
C HIS A 380 -6.72 -11.07 -25.42
N GLY A 381 -8.04 -10.84 -25.36
CA GLY A 381 -8.96 -11.13 -26.45
C GLY A 381 -8.70 -10.31 -27.73
N GLU A 382 -8.12 -9.13 -27.58
CA GLU A 382 -7.65 -8.28 -28.69
C GLU A 382 -6.28 -8.70 -29.25
N GLY A 383 -5.62 -9.71 -28.65
CA GLY A 383 -4.30 -10.19 -29.08
C GLY A 383 -3.15 -9.21 -28.79
N ARG A 384 -3.30 -8.30 -27.81
CA ARG A 384 -2.24 -7.36 -27.45
C ARG A 384 -1.08 -8.08 -26.78
N ILE A 385 0.15 -7.71 -27.16
CA ILE A 385 1.39 -8.32 -26.68
C ILE A 385 2.21 -7.34 -25.84
N TRP A 386 3.00 -7.86 -24.91
CA TRP A 386 3.99 -7.07 -24.17
C TRP A 386 5.25 -6.86 -25.01
N ASP A 387 5.27 -5.83 -25.86
CA ASP A 387 6.54 -5.37 -26.46
C ASP A 387 7.26 -4.35 -25.56
N GLU A 388 8.47 -3.96 -25.95
CA GLU A 388 9.31 -3.04 -25.17
C GLU A 388 8.69 -1.65 -25.00
N THR A 389 7.94 -1.18 -26.01
CA THR A 389 7.27 0.12 -26.00
C THR A 389 6.06 0.09 -25.09
N ALA A 390 5.19 -0.91 -25.27
CA ALA A 390 4.01 -1.15 -24.46
C ALA A 390 4.35 -1.33 -22.98
N LEU A 391 5.44 -2.05 -22.67
CA LEU A 391 5.89 -2.20 -21.29
C LEU A 391 6.37 -0.87 -20.71
N THR A 392 7.11 -0.06 -21.48
CA THR A 392 7.61 1.24 -21.02
C THR A 392 6.46 2.21 -20.74
N GLU A 393 5.51 2.33 -21.67
CA GLU A 393 4.34 3.20 -21.52
C GLU A 393 3.45 2.78 -20.35
N PHE A 394 3.25 1.46 -20.20
CA PHE A 394 2.51 0.93 -19.05
C PHE A 394 3.22 1.23 -17.73
N LEU A 395 4.53 0.96 -17.63
CA LEU A 395 5.29 1.19 -16.39
C LEU A 395 5.44 2.68 -16.05
N ALA A 396 5.40 3.58 -17.04
CA ALA A 396 5.42 5.02 -16.77
C ALA A 396 4.16 5.48 -16.02
N LYS A 397 2.98 4.97 -16.39
CA LYS A 397 1.71 5.32 -15.71
C LYS A 397 0.62 4.25 -15.90
N PRO A 398 0.63 3.16 -15.10
CA PRO A 398 -0.22 1.99 -15.32
C PRO A 398 -1.73 2.27 -15.40
N LYS A 399 -2.26 3.05 -14.46
CA LYS A 399 -3.68 3.41 -14.40
C LYS A 399 -4.13 4.25 -15.60
N SER A 400 -3.21 5.00 -16.22
CA SER A 400 -3.51 5.81 -17.41
C SER A 400 -3.42 4.98 -18.70
N TYR A 401 -2.43 4.10 -18.81
CA TYR A 401 -2.25 3.25 -19.99
C TYR A 401 -3.34 2.15 -20.07
N MET A 402 -3.71 1.56 -18.93
CA MET A 402 -4.73 0.51 -18.85
C MET A 402 -5.76 0.87 -17.77
N LYS A 403 -6.74 1.70 -18.15
CA LYS A 403 -7.81 2.12 -17.23
C LYS A 403 -8.58 0.91 -16.71
N GLY A 404 -8.65 0.76 -15.39
CA GLY A 404 -9.22 -0.42 -14.73
C GLY A 404 -8.25 -1.58 -14.50
N THR A 405 -6.94 -1.36 -14.68
CA THR A 405 -5.90 -2.29 -14.21
C THR A 405 -5.98 -2.45 -12.69
N LYS A 406 -5.80 -3.69 -12.20
CA LYS A 406 -5.64 -3.99 -10.77
C LYS A 406 -4.23 -3.71 -10.25
N MET A 407 -3.28 -3.38 -11.13
CA MET A 407 -1.91 -3.06 -10.71
C MET A 407 -1.86 -1.66 -10.07
N SER A 408 -1.88 -1.61 -8.73
CA SER A 408 -1.79 -0.37 -7.96
C SER A 408 -0.33 0.08 -7.83
N PHE A 409 0.24 0.55 -8.95
CA PHE A 409 1.59 1.07 -9.02
C PHE A 409 1.56 2.48 -9.64
N SER A 410 2.19 3.45 -8.98
CA SER A 410 2.19 4.86 -9.39
C SER A 410 2.97 5.13 -10.68
N GLY A 411 3.90 4.23 -11.01
CA GLY A 411 4.71 4.27 -12.23
C GLY A 411 6.17 4.64 -11.97
N LEU A 412 7.02 4.38 -12.96
CA LEU A 412 8.44 4.76 -12.96
C LEU A 412 8.59 6.08 -13.73
N LYS A 413 8.96 7.15 -13.02
CA LYS A 413 9.13 8.49 -13.61
C LYS A 413 10.48 8.72 -14.28
N LYS A 414 11.50 7.91 -13.95
CA LYS A 414 12.87 8.06 -14.46
C LYS A 414 13.07 7.17 -15.68
N GLU A 415 13.57 7.73 -16.77
CA GLU A 415 13.85 6.98 -18.00
C GLU A 415 14.93 5.91 -17.77
N GLU A 416 15.90 6.19 -16.90
CA GLU A 416 16.95 5.24 -16.53
C GLU A 416 16.38 4.04 -15.75
N ASP A 417 15.40 4.26 -14.86
CA ASP A 417 14.73 3.18 -14.14
C ASP A 417 13.92 2.29 -15.11
N LEU A 418 13.26 2.90 -16.11
CA LEU A 418 12.51 2.20 -17.15
C LEU A 418 13.42 1.37 -18.07
N ALA A 419 14.55 1.93 -18.48
CA ALA A 419 15.56 1.20 -19.26
C ALA A 419 16.15 0.03 -18.46
N ALA A 420 16.46 0.26 -17.18
CA ALA A 420 17.05 -0.75 -16.30
C ALA A 420 16.10 -1.91 -15.99
N ILE A 421 14.84 -1.63 -15.62
CA ILE A 421 13.86 -2.69 -15.33
C ILE A 421 13.53 -3.52 -16.56
N LYS A 422 13.48 -2.91 -17.74
CA LYS A 422 13.23 -3.61 -18.99
C LYS A 422 14.37 -4.59 -19.32
N ALA A 423 15.62 -4.16 -19.17
CA ALA A 423 16.79 -5.02 -19.36
C ALA A 423 16.82 -6.18 -18.35
N TYR A 424 16.48 -5.91 -17.08
CA TYR A 424 16.40 -6.94 -16.05
C TYR A 424 15.28 -7.95 -16.30
N LEU A 425 14.07 -7.53 -16.69
CA LEU A 425 13.00 -8.47 -17.02
C LEU A 425 13.32 -9.31 -18.26
N LYS A 426 14.05 -8.75 -19.23
CA LYS A 426 14.51 -9.46 -20.43
C LYS A 426 15.50 -10.58 -20.11
N SER A 427 16.27 -10.49 -19.01
CA SER A 427 17.17 -11.58 -18.60
C SER A 427 16.43 -12.81 -18.03
N PHE A 428 15.11 -12.73 -17.84
CA PHE A 428 14.24 -13.85 -17.47
C PHE A 428 13.35 -14.30 -18.64
N GLY A 429 13.70 -13.92 -19.87
CA GLY A 429 13.02 -14.35 -21.08
C GLY A 429 13.66 -15.62 -21.65
N GLU A 430 13.25 -16.77 -21.12
CA GLU A 430 13.32 -18.07 -21.81
C GLU A 430 11.92 -18.65 -21.95
#